data_AF-A0A699WEG7-F1
#
_entry.id   AF-A0A699WEG7-F1
#
_cell.length_a   1.000
_cell.length_b   1.000
_cell.length_c   1.000
_cell.angle_alpha   90.00
_cell.angle_beta   90.00
_cell.angle_gamma   90.00
#
_symmetry.space_group_name_H-M   'P 1'
#
loop_
_entity.id
_entity.type
_entity.pdbx_description
1 polymer ?
#
loop_
_entity_poly.entity_id
_entity_poly.type
_entity_poly.pdbx_seq_one_letter_code
_entity_poly.pdbx_strand_id
1 'polypeptide(L)' 'CLLSFIEPANVAEALRDADWVSAMQEELDLFTRLKVWRLVPRPEGKSVIKTKWIFKNKKDESSLVIINKARLVAVGYS' A
#
# COMPACT_ATOMS: atom_id res chain seq x y z
N CYS A 1 9.41 -14.22 -6.96
CA CYS A 1 8.16 -14.21 -7.74
C CYS A 1 7.27 -15.35 -7.30
N LEU A 2 6.61 -15.17 -6.16
CA LEU A 2 5.43 -15.92 -5.77
C LEU A 2 4.44 -14.83 -5.36
N LEU A 3 3.16 -14.96 -5.70
CA LEU A 3 2.16 -13.98 -5.29
C LEU A 3 1.56 -14.49 -3.98
N SER A 4 1.44 -13.62 -2.99
CA SER A 4 0.86 -14.02 -1.72
C SER A 4 -0.66 -14.23 -1.89
N PHE A 5 -1.14 -15.44 -1.58
CA PHE A 5 -2.55 -15.79 -1.70
C PHE A 5 -3.39 -15.27 -0.54
N ILE A 6 -2.75 -14.96 0.59
CA ILE A 6 -3.37 -14.53 1.82
C ILE A 6 -3.33 -13.00 1.87
N GLU A 7 -4.50 -12.39 2.01
CA GLU A 7 -4.61 -10.94 2.20
C GLU A 7 -4.31 -10.59 3.67
N PRO A 8 -3.34 -9.70 3.95
CA PRO A 8 -3.00 -9.31 5.30
C PRO A 8 -4.08 -8.40 5.86
N ALA A 9 -4.46 -8.61 7.12
CA ALA A 9 -5.48 -7.81 7.76
C ALA A 9 -4.97 -6.42 8.16
N ASN A 10 -3.65 -6.29 8.36
CA ASN A 10 -3.01 -5.09 8.85
C ASN A 10 -1.57 -4.94 8.31
N VAL A 11 -1.00 -3.75 8.51
CA VAL A 11 0.35 -3.42 8.03
C VAL A 11 1.42 -4.31 8.68
N ALA A 12 1.25 -4.71 9.95
CA ALA A 12 2.25 -5.54 10.63
C ALA A 12 2.31 -6.97 10.06
N GLU A 13 1.21 -7.51 9.55
CA GLU A 13 1.20 -8.75 8.77
C GLU A 13 1.81 -8.54 7.39
N ALA A 14 1.42 -7.48 6.68
CA ALA A 14 1.96 -7.17 5.35
C ALA A 14 3.48 -6.99 5.36
N LEU A 15 4.05 -6.36 6.41
CA LEU A 15 5.49 -6.15 6.54
C LEU A 15 6.29 -7.44 6.81
N ARG A 16 5.63 -8.52 7.20
CA ARG A 16 6.26 -9.84 7.40
C ARG A 16 6.32 -10.67 6.11
N ASP A 17 5.64 -10.22 5.06
CA ASP A 17 5.56 -10.90 3.78
C ASP A 17 6.24 -10.04 2.70
N ALA A 18 7.32 -10.58 2.12
CA ALA A 18 8.11 -9.87 1.12
C ALA A 18 7.30 -9.47 -0.13
N ASP A 19 6.28 -10.25 -0.50
CA ASP A 19 5.45 -9.97 -1.67
C ASP A 19 4.56 -8.73 -1.42
N TRP A 20 4.04 -8.59 -0.20
CA TRP A 20 3.28 -7.41 0.21
C TRP A 20 4.16 -6.18 0.40
N VAL A 21 5.38 -6.34 0.94
CA VAL A 21 6.38 -5.26 1.00
C VAL A 21 6.71 -4.75 -0.40
N SER A 22 6.90 -5.65 -1.37
CA SER A 22 7.13 -5.28 -2.77
C SER A 22 5.95 -4.47 -3.34
N ALA A 23 4.71 -4.94 -3.14
CA ALA A 23 3.52 -4.23 -3.60
C ALA A 23 3.36 -2.83 -2.96
N MET A 24 3.72 -2.68 -1.68
CA MET A 24 3.72 -1.38 -1.01
C MET A 24 4.77 -0.44 -1.60
N GLN A 25 5.97 -0.96 -1.89
CA GLN A 25 7.05 -0.18 -2.45
C GLN A 25 6.75 0.28 -3.89
N GLU A 26 6.11 -0.57 -4.70
CA GLU A 26 5.64 -0.21 -6.04
C GLU A 26 4.65 0.95 -6.01
N GLU A 27 3.69 0.97 -5.09
CA GLU A 27 2.74 2.09 -4.96
C GLU A 27 3.46 3.40 -4.59
N LEU A 28 4.43 3.35 -3.67
CA LEU A 28 5.22 4.53 -3.30
C LEU A 28 6.09 5.03 -4.46
N ASP A 29 6.72 4.12 -5.21
CA ASP A 29 7.51 4.44 -6.40
C ASP A 29 6.65 5.10 -7.48
N LEU A 30 5.41 4.62 -7.67
CA LEU A 30 4.46 5.26 -8.59
C LEU A 30 4.18 6.72 -8.21
N PHE A 31 4.05 7.04 -6.92
CA PHE A 31 3.87 8.43 -6.50
C PHE A 31 5.08 9.31 -6.84
N THR A 32 6.29 8.78 -6.65
CA THR A 32 7.53 9.47 -7.02
C THR A 32 7.65 9.67 -8.52
N ARG A 33 7.40 8.60 -9.31
CA ARG A 33 7.49 8.63 -10.77
C ARG A 33 6.47 9.57 -11.41
N LEU A 34 5.24 9.57 -10.90
CA LEU A 34 4.18 10.47 -11.37
C LEU A 34 4.30 11.89 -10.80
N LYS A 35 5.25 12.14 -9.90
CA LYS A 35 5.49 13.45 -9.24
C LYS A 35 4.25 14.03 -8.56
N VAL A 36 3.34 13.15 -8.14
CA VAL A 36 2.08 13.55 -7.49
C VAL A 36 2.26 13.88 -6.02
N TRP A 37 3.27 13.28 -5.37
CA TRP A 37 3.56 13.47 -3.95
C TRP A 37 5.01 13.90 -3.76
N ARG A 38 5.25 14.76 -2.78
CA ARG A 38 6.59 15.15 -2.32
C ARG A 38 6.72 14.84 -0.84
N LEU A 39 7.77 14.13 -0.47
CA LEU A 39 8.11 13.96 0.94
C LEU A 39 8.58 15.31 1.51
N VAL A 40 7.89 15.79 2.53
CA VAL A 40 8.20 17.05 3.22
C VAL A 40 8.37 16.79 4.72
N PRO A 41 9.26 17.54 5.41
CA PRO A 41 9.32 17.48 6.87
C PRO A 41 7.97 17.89 7.46
N ARG A 42 7.65 17.33 8.64
CA ARG A 42 6.40 17.66 9.33
C ARG A 42 6.39 19.16 9.68
N PRO A 43 5.41 19.94 9.19
CA PRO A 43 5.30 21.35 9.54
C PRO A 43 4.91 21.53 11.02
N GLU A 44 5.50 22.52 11.68
CA GLU A 44 5.19 22.85 13.06
C GLU A 44 3.73 23.29 13.22
N GLY A 45 3.11 22.89 14.34
CA GLY A 45 1.72 23.24 14.64
C GLY A 45 0.66 22.57 13.75
N LYS A 46 1.04 21.65 12.85
CA LYS A 46 0.10 20.90 12.00
C LYS A 46 -0.05 19.44 12.44
N SER A 47 -1.30 18.97 12.38
CA SER A 47 -1.63 17.55 12.53
C SER A 47 -1.31 16.80 11.25
N VAL A 48 -0.62 15.66 11.38
CA VAL A 48 -0.37 14.76 10.26
C VAL A 48 -1.67 14.04 9.92
N ILE A 49 -2.06 14.04 8.64
CA ILE A 49 -3.22 13.30 8.16
C ILE A 49 -2.94 11.80 8.39
N LYS A 50 -3.86 11.12 9.05
CA LYS A 50 -3.75 9.67 9.24
C LYS A 50 -3.85 8.97 7.89
N THR A 51 -2.98 8.00 7.66
CA THR A 51 -3.02 7.16 6.46
C THR A 51 -3.29 5.71 6.81
N LYS A 52 -3.92 4.97 5.92
CA LYS A 52 -4.16 3.53 6.02
C LYS A 52 -3.71 2.83 4.76
N TRP A 53 -3.18 1.63 4.91
CA TRP A 53 -2.92 0.73 3.77
C TRP A 53 -4.12 -0.17 3.52
N ILE A 54 -4.49 -0.31 2.26
CA ILE A 54 -5.49 -1.25 1.78
C ILE A 54 -4.78 -2.29 0.92
N PHE A 55 -4.94 -3.55 1.30
CA PHE A 55 -4.36 -4.69 0.60
C PHE A 55 -5.47 -5.45 -0.13
N LYS A 56 -5.24 -5.79 -1.40
CA LYS A 56 -6.19 -6.55 -2.19
C LYS A 56 -5.50 -7.37 -3.27
N ASN A 57 -5.90 -8.62 -3.41
CA ASN A 57 -5.44 -9.49 -4.47
C ASN A 57 -6.30 -9.32 -5.72
N LYS A 58 -5.65 -9.02 -6.85
CA LYS A 58 -6.29 -9.14 -8.16
C LYS A 58 -6.21 -10.60 -8.57
N LYS A 59 -7.37 -11.18 -8.87
CA LYS A 59 -7.50 -12.55 -9.35
C LYS A 59 -7.91 -12.59 -10.82
N ASP A 60 -7.56 -13.66 -11.51
CA ASP A 60 -8.05 -13.95 -12.86
C ASP A 60 -9.43 -14.63 -12.83
N GLU A 61 -9.94 -15.00 -14.01
CA GLU A 61 -11.22 -15.72 -14.17
C GLU A 61 -11.21 -17.10 -13.49
N SER A 62 -10.02 -17.70 -13.34
CA SER A 62 -9.80 -18.97 -12.64
C SER A 62 -9.58 -18.79 -11.13
N SER A 63 -9.80 -17.58 -10.60
CA SER A 63 -9.57 -17.20 -9.19
C SER A 63 -8.12 -17.30 -8.70
N LEU A 64 -7.15 -17.41 -9.61
CA LEU A 64 -5.73 -17.39 -9.27
C LEU A 64 -5.28 -15.94 -9.04
N VAL A 65 -4.49 -15.72 -7.98
CA VAL A 65 -3.91 -14.40 -7.72
C VAL A 65 -2.88 -14.10 -8.79
N ILE A 66 -3.07 -12.99 -9.49
CA ILE A 66 -2.17 -12.51 -10.53
C ILE A 66 -1.36 -11.29 -10.10
N ILE A 67 -1.87 -10.49 -9.16
CA ILE A 67 -1.21 -9.27 -8.67
C ILE A 67 -1.63 -9.01 -7.21
N ASN A 68 -0.66 -8.80 -6.31
CA ASN A 68 -0.88 -8.20 -5.00
C ASN A 68 -0.96 -6.68 -5.16
N LYS A 69 -2.07 -6.04 -4.78
CA LYS A 69 -2.22 -4.58 -4.82
C LYS A 69 -2.23 -4.01 -3.41
N ALA A 70 -1.30 -3.11 -3.13
CA ALA A 70 -1.31 -2.26 -1.94
C ALA A 70 -1.66 -0.83 -2.33
N ARG A 71 -2.51 -0.16 -1.56
CA ARG A 71 -2.90 1.24 -1.78
C ARG A 71 -2.75 2.03 -0.50
N LEU A 72 -2.06 3.16 -0.56
CA LEU A 72 -1.98 4.10 0.54
C LEU A 72 -3.11 5.12 0.42
N VAL A 73 -4.00 5.18 1.40
CA VAL A 73 -5.13 6.10 1.41
C VAL A 73 -5.07 7.03 2.62
N ALA A 74 -5.48 8.28 2.43
CA ALA A 74 -5.73 9.19 3.54
C ALA A 74 -7.04 8.80 4.22
N VAL A 75 -7.02 8.68 5.55
CA VAL A 75 -8.22 8.52 6.35
C VAL A 75 -8.81 9.92 6.54
N GLY A 76 -9.80 10.26 5.71
CA GLY A 76 -10.59 11.48 5.92
C GLY A 76 -11.31 11.43 7.27
N TYR A 77 -11.54 12.61 7.87
CA TYR A 77 -12.28 12.73 9.12
C TYR A 77 -13.74 12.32 8.95
N SER A 78 -14.32 11.74 10.01
CA SER A 78 -15.76 11.81 10.33
C SER A 78 -16.02 13.09 11.12
#